data_AF-A0A7S4PAF2-F1
#
_entry.id   AF-A0A7S4PAF2-F1
#
_cell.length_a   1.000
_cell.length_b   1.000
_cell.length_c   1.000
_cell.angle_alpha   90.00
_cell.angle_beta   90.00
_cell.angle_gamma   90.00
#
_symmetry.space_group_name_H-M   'P 1'
#
loop_
_entity.id
_entity.type
_entity.pdbx_description
1 polymer ?
#
loop_
_entity_poly.entity_id
_entity_poly.type
_entity_poly.pdbx_seq_one_letter_code
_entity_poly.pdbx_strand_id
1 'polypeptide(L)'
;TTTTTTTTTTTTTMSKEHGPPDRDTPRYTRMADILNKNFFFVKALAFMVDQAEYDSLSNACLFISGKGGCTLPIIRAIVSAEFERNVRNPGSIMRGNCVASKLMGAYSRQNGKEFLKKCMGDLVLEVANKGPEYLLEINPAQIPGGDEQKLKKNQKELESL
;
A
#
# COMPACT_ATOMS: atom_id res chain seq x y z
N THR A 1 7.66 -75.16 -14.59
CA THR A 1 8.29 -73.84 -14.38
C THR A 1 7.29 -72.81 -14.85
N THR A 2 6.58 -72.20 -13.90
CA THR A 2 5.40 -71.37 -14.15
C THR A 2 5.74 -69.90 -13.91
N THR A 3 5.32 -69.07 -14.86
CA THR A 3 5.34 -67.59 -14.92
C THR A 3 4.89 -66.92 -13.63
N THR A 4 5.40 -65.72 -13.29
CA THR A 4 4.60 -64.52 -12.90
C THR A 4 5.48 -63.27 -12.78
N THR A 5 4.97 -62.20 -13.40
CA THR A 5 5.33 -60.78 -13.40
C THR A 5 5.44 -60.16 -12.00
N THR A 6 6.35 -59.20 -11.79
CA THR A 6 6.20 -58.22 -10.69
C THR A 6 6.59 -56.84 -11.18
N THR A 7 5.56 -56.01 -11.26
CA THR A 7 5.56 -54.57 -11.51
C THR A 7 6.15 -53.85 -10.29
N THR A 8 7.14 -52.97 -10.48
CA THR A 8 7.56 -52.03 -9.42
C THR A 8 7.21 -50.60 -9.85
N THR A 9 6.08 -50.14 -9.33
CA THR A 9 5.63 -48.75 -9.38
C THR A 9 6.51 -47.93 -8.42
N THR A 10 7.35 -47.03 -8.95
CA THR A 10 8.04 -46.03 -8.12
C THR A 10 7.25 -44.73 -8.17
N THR A 11 6.44 -44.51 -7.14
CA THR A 11 5.75 -43.26 -6.84
C THR A 11 6.79 -42.20 -6.50
N THR A 12 7.06 -41.27 -7.42
CA THR A 12 7.84 -40.05 -7.11
C THR A 12 6.86 -38.97 -6.68
N THR A 13 6.81 -38.74 -5.38
CA THR A 13 6.15 -37.61 -4.72
C THR A 13 6.79 -36.29 -5.18
N MET A 14 6.02 -35.48 -5.92
CA MET A 14 6.38 -34.09 -6.20
C MET A 14 5.98 -33.19 -5.04
N SER A 15 6.88 -33.03 -4.07
CA SER A 15 6.84 -31.92 -3.12
C SER A 15 7.49 -30.70 -3.78
N LYS A 16 6.68 -29.79 -4.34
CA LYS A 16 7.14 -28.45 -4.72
C LYS A 16 7.18 -27.58 -3.46
N GLU A 17 8.30 -27.61 -2.74
CA GLU A 17 8.67 -26.50 -1.86
C GLU A 17 9.07 -25.31 -2.74
N HIS A 18 8.19 -24.32 -2.86
CA HIS A 18 8.55 -23.01 -3.39
C HIS A 18 9.23 -22.23 -2.25
N GLY A 19 10.53 -22.45 -2.08
CA GLY A 19 11.37 -21.56 -1.27
C GLY A 19 11.31 -20.12 -1.81
N PRO A 20 11.59 -19.10 -0.98
CA PRO A 20 11.56 -17.71 -1.40
C PRO A 20 12.51 -17.53 -2.60
N PRO A 21 12.08 -16.87 -3.69
CA PRO A 21 12.89 -16.74 -4.89
C PRO A 21 14.20 -16.03 -4.56
N ASP A 22 15.30 -16.61 -5.04
CA ASP A 22 16.64 -16.06 -4.93
C ASP A 22 16.66 -14.63 -5.48
N ARG A 23 16.99 -13.67 -4.60
CA ARG A 23 16.61 -12.26 -4.71
C ARG A 23 17.35 -11.46 -5.78
N ASP A 24 18.35 -12.06 -6.43
CA ASP A 24 19.15 -11.46 -7.50
C ASP A 24 19.33 -12.44 -8.67
N THR A 25 18.21 -12.92 -9.23
CA THR A 25 18.25 -13.78 -10.42
C THR A 25 18.43 -12.94 -11.71
N PRO A 26 19.55 -13.10 -12.47
CA PRO A 26 19.73 -12.44 -13.78
C PRO A 26 18.64 -12.79 -14.80
N ARG A 27 17.86 -13.83 -14.51
CA ARG A 27 16.74 -14.32 -15.32
C ARG A 27 15.68 -13.26 -15.60
N TYR A 28 15.41 -12.35 -14.65
CA TYR A 28 14.33 -11.35 -14.78
C TYR A 28 14.83 -9.92 -14.99
N THR A 29 16.15 -9.70 -15.04
CA THR A 29 16.75 -8.38 -15.23
C THR A 29 16.23 -7.69 -16.48
N ARG A 30 16.14 -8.44 -17.60
CA ARG A 30 15.64 -7.88 -18.86
C ARG A 30 14.18 -7.43 -18.78
N MET A 31 13.35 -8.17 -18.04
CA MET A 31 11.94 -7.83 -17.84
C MET A 31 11.81 -6.57 -16.97
N ALA A 32 12.57 -6.49 -15.88
CA ALA A 32 12.63 -5.31 -15.01
C ALA A 32 13.07 -4.06 -15.80
N ASP A 33 14.06 -4.19 -16.68
CA ASP A 33 14.50 -3.10 -17.56
C ASP A 33 13.40 -2.62 -18.50
N ILE A 34 12.63 -3.55 -19.08
CA ILE A 34 11.51 -3.20 -19.97
C ILE A 34 10.44 -2.42 -19.19
N LEU A 35 10.08 -2.87 -17.99
CA LEU A 35 9.10 -2.18 -17.14
C LEU A 35 9.58 -0.79 -16.71
N ASN A 36 10.88 -0.61 -16.47
CA ASN A 36 11.47 0.67 -16.10
C ASN A 36 11.65 1.64 -17.29
N LYS A 37 11.70 1.14 -18.53
CA LYS A 37 11.90 1.97 -19.74
C LYS A 37 10.60 2.22 -20.50
N ASN A 38 9.63 1.33 -20.40
CA ASN A 38 8.34 1.43 -21.09
C ASN A 38 7.17 1.28 -20.11
N PHE A 39 6.61 2.42 -19.71
CA PHE A 39 5.53 2.48 -18.74
C PHE A 39 4.16 2.05 -19.28
N PHE A 40 4.04 1.76 -20.59
CA PHE A 40 2.80 1.23 -21.16
C PHE A 40 2.38 -0.07 -20.46
N PHE A 41 3.33 -0.97 -20.22
CA PHE A 41 3.06 -2.24 -19.53
C PHE A 41 2.61 -2.03 -18.10
N VAL A 42 3.23 -1.08 -17.40
CA VAL A 42 2.89 -0.75 -16.01
C VAL A 42 1.48 -0.14 -15.92
N LYS A 43 1.13 0.74 -16.86
CA LYS A 43 -0.24 1.25 -17.02
C LYS A 43 -1.23 0.11 -17.28
N ALA A 44 -0.93 -0.77 -18.24
CA ALA A 44 -1.80 -1.89 -18.58
C ALA A 44 -2.02 -2.83 -17.38
N LEU A 45 -0.97 -3.15 -16.62
CA LEU A 45 -1.10 -3.93 -15.39
C LEU A 45 -2.03 -3.26 -14.38
N ALA A 46 -1.90 -1.95 -14.17
CA ALA A 46 -2.78 -1.21 -13.26
C ALA A 46 -4.27 -1.22 -13.69
N PHE A 47 -4.57 -1.45 -14.97
CA PHE A 47 -5.94 -1.60 -15.47
C PHE A 47 -6.50 -3.01 -15.32
N MET A 48 -5.64 -4.04 -15.39
CA MET A 48 -6.06 -5.44 -15.46
C MET A 48 -6.13 -6.14 -14.10
N VAL A 49 -5.34 -5.70 -13.12
CA VAL A 49 -5.31 -6.37 -11.81
C VAL A 49 -6.60 -6.16 -11.03
N ASP A 50 -6.96 -7.15 -10.22
CA ASP A 50 -8.08 -7.05 -9.30
C ASP A 50 -7.73 -6.20 -8.09
N GLN A 51 -8.75 -5.64 -7.42
CA GLN A 51 -8.55 -4.81 -6.22
C GLN A 51 -7.78 -5.51 -5.11
N ALA A 52 -7.89 -6.84 -5.02
CA ALA A 52 -7.16 -7.66 -4.05
C ALA A 52 -5.63 -7.63 -4.28
N GLU A 53 -5.18 -7.33 -5.49
CA GLU A 53 -3.77 -7.33 -5.88
C GLU A 53 -3.13 -5.94 -5.91
N TYR A 54 -3.91 -4.87 -5.68
CA TYR A 54 -3.42 -3.49 -5.79
C TYR A 54 -2.22 -3.21 -4.89
N ASP A 55 -2.21 -3.74 -3.66
CA ASP A 55 -1.08 -3.58 -2.74
C ASP A 55 0.14 -4.37 -3.21
N SER A 56 -0.05 -5.59 -3.73
CA SER A 56 1.02 -6.43 -4.27
C SER A 56 1.68 -5.79 -5.49
N LEU A 57 0.87 -5.33 -6.46
CA LEU A 57 1.36 -4.62 -7.65
C LEU A 57 2.11 -3.34 -7.28
N SER A 58 1.55 -2.56 -6.35
CA SER A 58 2.13 -1.30 -5.89
C SER A 58 3.52 -1.51 -5.28
N ASN A 59 3.68 -2.48 -4.38
CA ASN A 59 4.97 -2.80 -3.78
C ASN A 59 5.97 -3.36 -4.80
N ALA A 60 5.52 -4.20 -5.74
CA ALA A 60 6.36 -4.73 -6.81
C ALA A 60 6.89 -3.60 -7.72
N CYS A 61 6.05 -2.65 -8.11
CA CYS A 61 6.45 -1.49 -8.91
C CYS A 61 7.50 -0.62 -8.20
N LEU A 62 7.34 -0.37 -6.90
CA LEU A 62 8.35 0.38 -6.12
C LEU A 62 9.67 -0.37 -6.04
N PHE A 63 9.63 -1.68 -5.79
CA PHE A 63 10.84 -2.49 -5.69
C PHE A 63 11.61 -2.55 -7.02
N ILE A 64 10.91 -2.81 -8.13
CA ILE A 64 11.52 -2.90 -9.46
C ILE A 64 12.10 -1.56 -9.91
N SER A 65 11.40 -0.46 -9.59
CA SER A 65 11.84 0.89 -10.00
C SER A 65 12.92 1.49 -9.12
N GLY A 66 13.01 1.07 -7.85
CA GLY A 66 13.99 1.59 -6.89
C GLY A 66 15.43 1.38 -7.35
N LYS A 67 15.76 0.18 -7.86
CA LYS A 67 17.10 -0.12 -8.41
C LYS A 67 17.42 0.68 -9.68
N GLY A 68 16.40 1.11 -10.44
CA GLY A 68 16.56 1.82 -11.71
C GLY A 68 16.43 3.35 -11.63
N GLY A 69 16.11 3.92 -10.46
CA GLY A 69 15.83 5.36 -10.32
C GLY A 69 14.55 5.82 -11.04
N CYS A 70 13.69 4.90 -11.46
CA CYS A 70 12.48 5.18 -12.25
C CYS A 70 11.20 5.28 -11.41
N THR A 71 11.31 5.36 -10.08
CA THR A 71 10.17 5.31 -9.18
C THR A 71 9.17 6.45 -9.43
N LEU A 72 9.63 7.70 -9.50
CA LEU A 72 8.75 8.84 -9.79
C LEU A 72 8.12 8.77 -11.19
N PRO A 73 8.87 8.43 -12.27
CA PRO A 73 8.26 8.15 -13.58
C PRO A 73 7.14 7.08 -13.55
N ILE A 74 7.33 5.96 -12.83
CA ILE A 74 6.30 4.93 -12.71
C ILE A 74 5.08 5.44 -11.95
N ILE A 75 5.29 6.14 -10.83
CA ILE A 75 4.19 6.77 -10.07
C ILE A 75 3.39 7.70 -10.98
N ARG A 76 4.06 8.56 -11.74
CA ARG A 76 3.41 9.45 -12.71
C ARG A 76 2.59 8.68 -13.72
N ALA A 77 3.13 7.60 -14.29
CA ALA A 77 2.43 6.81 -15.30
C ALA A 77 1.15 6.17 -14.75
N ILE A 78 1.19 5.59 -13.55
CA ILE A 78 0.01 4.98 -12.92
C ILE A 78 -1.00 6.04 -12.51
N VAL A 79 -0.56 7.18 -11.99
CA VAL A 79 -1.46 8.32 -11.69
C VAL A 79 -2.14 8.81 -12.97
N SER A 80 -1.40 9.02 -14.06
CA SER A 80 -2.01 9.41 -15.34
C SER A 80 -3.05 8.40 -15.83
N ALA A 81 -2.78 7.09 -15.69
CA ALA A 81 -3.73 6.05 -16.06
C ALA A 81 -5.04 6.13 -15.23
N GLU A 82 -4.94 6.46 -13.93
CA GLU A 82 -6.12 6.66 -13.08
C GLU A 82 -6.97 7.87 -13.52
N PHE A 83 -6.33 8.96 -13.93
CA PHE A 83 -7.01 10.12 -14.49
C PHE A 83 -7.67 9.79 -15.83
N GLU A 84 -6.96 9.09 -16.72
CA GLU A 84 -7.48 8.62 -18.01
C GLU A 84 -8.70 7.69 -17.82
N ARG A 85 -8.71 6.85 -16.78
CA ARG A 85 -9.82 5.93 -16.47
C ARG A 85 -11.09 6.66 -16.02
N ASN A 86 -10.93 7.70 -15.21
CA ASN A 86 -12.03 8.32 -14.46
C ASN A 86 -12.39 9.72 -14.99
N VAL A 87 -12.05 10.05 -16.25
CA VAL A 87 -12.35 11.37 -16.87
C VAL A 87 -13.83 11.75 -16.75
N ARG A 88 -14.75 10.77 -16.81
CA ARG A 88 -16.19 11.00 -16.73
C ARG A 88 -16.71 11.31 -15.32
N ASN A 89 -15.91 11.02 -14.28
CA ASN A 89 -16.25 11.33 -12.90
C ASN A 89 -15.01 11.86 -12.16
N PRO A 90 -14.63 13.13 -12.37
CA PRO A 90 -13.45 13.70 -11.73
C PRO A 90 -13.46 13.64 -10.21
N GLY A 91 -14.67 13.67 -9.61
CA GLY A 91 -14.84 13.58 -8.16
C GLY A 91 -14.41 12.24 -7.58
N SER A 92 -14.31 11.16 -8.37
CA SER A 92 -13.83 9.86 -7.91
C SER A 92 -12.34 9.63 -8.15
N ILE A 93 -11.64 10.51 -8.86
CA ILE A 93 -10.20 10.35 -9.14
C ILE A 93 -9.43 10.27 -7.83
N MET A 94 -8.63 9.22 -7.68
CA MET A 94 -7.83 8.93 -6.49
C MET A 94 -8.65 8.77 -5.19
N ARG A 95 -9.99 8.81 -5.26
CA ARG A 95 -10.86 8.55 -4.11
C ARG A 95 -11.20 7.07 -4.06
N GLY A 96 -10.99 6.46 -2.90
CA GLY A 96 -11.25 5.04 -2.70
C GLY A 96 -10.03 4.14 -2.97
N ASN A 97 -10.31 2.85 -3.17
CA ASN A 97 -9.27 1.84 -3.38
C ASN A 97 -8.88 1.80 -4.87
N CYS A 98 -7.76 2.43 -5.24
CA CYS A 98 -7.19 2.34 -6.58
C CYS A 98 -5.65 2.14 -6.52
N VAL A 99 -5.08 1.55 -7.57
CA VAL A 99 -3.64 1.24 -7.65
C VAL A 99 -2.80 2.50 -7.46
N ALA A 100 -3.22 3.63 -8.04
CA ALA A 100 -2.51 4.90 -7.88
C ALA A 100 -2.39 5.31 -6.40
N SER A 101 -3.50 5.33 -5.66
CA SER A 101 -3.50 5.69 -4.23
C SER A 101 -2.72 4.68 -3.38
N LYS A 102 -2.77 3.38 -3.71
CA LYS A 102 -1.96 2.37 -3.02
C LYS A 102 -0.45 2.56 -3.25
N LEU A 103 -0.07 2.82 -4.50
CA LEU A 103 1.32 3.08 -4.88
C LEU A 103 1.88 4.34 -4.21
N MET A 104 1.14 5.45 -4.27
CA MET A 104 1.53 6.69 -3.60
C MET A 104 1.61 6.49 -2.08
N GLY A 105 0.63 5.81 -1.48
CA GLY A 105 0.65 5.50 -0.05
C GLY A 105 1.87 4.65 0.36
N ALA A 106 2.21 3.63 -0.44
CA ALA A 106 3.40 2.81 -0.19
C ALA A 106 4.70 3.62 -0.32
N TYR A 107 4.82 4.45 -1.35
CA TYR A 107 5.98 5.33 -1.55
C TYR A 107 6.15 6.33 -0.41
N SER A 108 5.06 6.99 -0.01
CA SER A 108 5.05 7.97 1.09
C SER A 108 5.39 7.32 2.43
N ARG A 109 4.97 6.07 2.69
CA ARG A 109 5.38 5.35 3.90
C ARG A 109 6.87 5.00 3.91
N GLN A 110 7.43 4.60 2.77
CA GLN A 110 8.86 4.26 2.66
C GLN A 110 9.77 5.49 2.83
N ASN A 111 9.36 6.65 2.29
CA ASN A 111 10.23 7.83 2.20
C ASN A 111 9.84 8.98 3.14
N GLY A 112 8.59 9.02 3.61
CA GLY A 112 8.01 10.13 4.37
C GLY A 112 8.06 9.96 5.89
N LYS A 113 8.57 8.84 6.41
CA LYS A 113 8.57 8.55 7.86
C LYS A 113 9.24 9.66 8.68
N GLU A 114 10.47 10.03 8.33
CA GLU A 114 11.22 11.06 9.07
C GLU A 114 10.60 12.45 8.91
N PHE A 115 10.08 12.75 7.71
CA PHE A 115 9.33 13.98 7.48
C PHE A 115 8.10 14.08 8.39
N LEU A 116 7.28 13.02 8.44
CA LEU A 116 6.09 12.98 9.28
C LEU A 116 6.44 13.10 10.76
N LYS A 117 7.50 12.42 11.21
CA LYS A 117 7.98 12.52 12.59
C LYS A 117 8.43 13.94 12.93
N LYS A 118 9.13 14.63 12.02
CA LYS A 118 9.55 16.02 12.23
C LYS A 118 8.36 17.00 12.27
N CYS A 119 7.33 16.76 11.47
CA CYS A 119 6.18 17.65 11.40
C CYS A 119 5.17 17.44 12.54
N MET A 120 4.92 16.19 12.94
CA MET A 120 3.84 15.85 13.87
C MET A 120 4.30 15.16 15.15
N GLY A 121 5.58 14.78 15.25
CA GLY A 121 6.08 13.98 16.36
C GLY A 121 5.89 14.67 17.71
N ASP A 122 6.27 15.95 17.80
CA ASP A 122 6.15 16.72 19.05
C ASP A 122 4.69 16.91 19.46
N LEU A 123 3.81 17.23 18.50
CA LEU A 123 2.36 17.36 18.75
C LEU A 123 1.74 16.06 19.25
N VAL A 124 2.07 14.93 18.61
CA VAL A 124 1.57 13.61 19.02
C VAL A 124 2.07 13.25 20.42
N LEU A 125 3.33 13.56 20.75
CA LEU A 125 3.90 13.35 22.08
C LEU A 125 3.25 14.26 23.12
N GLU A 126 3.01 15.52 22.80
CA GLU A 126 2.32 16.46 23.68
C GLU A 126 0.92 15.94 24.04
N VAL A 127 0.12 15.59 23.03
CA VAL A 127 -1.22 15.05 23.21
C VAL A 127 -1.20 13.74 24.01
N ALA A 128 -0.27 12.83 23.72
CA ALA A 128 -0.14 11.56 24.44
C ALA A 128 0.20 11.76 25.94
N ASN A 129 0.90 12.84 26.29
CA ASN A 129 1.31 13.13 27.66
C ASN A 129 0.25 13.88 28.50
N LYS A 130 -0.85 14.37 27.91
CA LYS A 130 -1.90 15.10 28.65
C LYS A 130 -2.77 14.20 29.57
N GLY A 131 -2.61 12.88 29.48
CA GLY A 131 -3.24 11.92 30.39
C GLY A 131 -4.74 11.68 30.13
N PRO A 132 -5.40 10.86 30.96
CA PRO A 132 -6.77 10.38 30.71
C PRO A 132 -7.87 11.43 30.91
N GLU A 133 -7.57 12.57 31.55
CA GLU A 133 -8.51 13.67 31.74
C GLU A 133 -8.60 14.60 30.52
N TYR A 134 -7.67 14.47 29.57
CA TYR A 134 -7.67 15.22 28.32
C TYR A 134 -8.62 14.57 27.32
N LEU A 135 -9.77 15.22 27.09
CA LEU A 135 -10.83 14.71 26.24
C LEU A 135 -11.13 15.73 25.14
N LEU A 136 -11.18 15.26 23.90
CA LEU A 136 -11.53 16.05 22.72
C LEU A 136 -12.88 15.62 22.13
N GLU A 137 -13.73 14.99 22.96
CA GLU A 137 -15.04 14.52 22.52
C GLU A 137 -15.98 15.72 22.32
N ILE A 138 -16.55 15.82 21.12
CA ILE A 138 -17.46 16.90 20.72
C ILE A 138 -18.84 16.39 20.34
N ASN A 139 -19.06 15.07 20.35
CA ASN A 139 -20.37 14.46 20.17
C ASN A 139 -21.17 14.54 21.49
N PRO A 140 -22.26 15.32 21.57
CA PRO A 140 -23.02 15.49 22.81
C PRO A 140 -23.57 14.19 23.38
N ALA A 141 -23.89 13.21 22.51
CA ALA A 141 -24.42 11.91 22.91
C ALA A 141 -23.39 11.03 23.65
N GLN A 142 -22.10 11.35 23.52
CA GLN A 142 -21.00 10.60 24.13
C GLN A 142 -20.40 11.30 25.35
N ILE A 143 -20.86 12.51 25.67
CA ILE A 143 -20.45 13.26 26.86
C ILE A 143 -21.28 12.78 28.07
N PRO A 144 -20.65 12.21 29.12
CA PRO A 144 -21.38 11.76 30.30
C PRO A 144 -22.21 12.88 30.92
N GLY A 145 -23.52 12.64 31.04
CA GLY A 145 -24.46 13.59 31.63
C GLY A 145 -24.88 14.75 30.71
N GLY A 146 -24.48 14.77 29.43
CA GLY A 146 -24.86 15.83 28.49
C GLY A 146 -24.34 17.21 28.88
N ASP A 147 -23.19 17.26 29.55
CA ASP A 147 -22.62 18.49 30.11
C ASP A 147 -22.14 19.45 29.01
N GLU A 148 -22.91 20.51 28.78
CA GLU A 148 -22.64 21.53 27.77
C GLU A 148 -21.36 22.33 28.07
N GLN A 149 -20.96 22.45 29.35
CA GLN A 149 -19.70 23.12 29.70
C GLN A 149 -18.50 22.27 29.30
N LYS A 150 -18.57 20.95 29.50
CA LYS A 150 -17.54 20.03 29.00
C LYS A 150 -17.46 20.04 27.48
N LEU A 151 -18.60 20.05 26.79
CA LEU A 151 -18.63 20.17 25.33
C LEU A 151 -17.90 21.43 24.83
N LYS A 152 -18.24 22.60 25.41
CA LYS A 152 -17.59 23.88 25.07
C LYS A 152 -16.10 23.88 25.40
N LYS A 153 -15.72 23.28 26.53
CA LYS A 153 -14.30 23.12 26.92
C LYS A 153 -13.55 22.27 25.89
N ASN A 154 -14.05 21.08 25.55
CA ASN A 154 -13.42 20.16 24.61
C ASN A 154 -13.30 20.78 23.21
N GLN A 155 -14.33 21.51 22.76
CA GLN A 155 -14.28 22.23 21.48
C GLN A 155 -13.17 23.29 21.46
N LYS A 156 -13.07 24.10 22.52
CA LYS A 156 -12.02 25.12 22.63
C LYS A 156 -10.63 24.51 22.66
N GLU A 157 -10.47 23.38 23.35
CA GLU A 157 -9.20 22.65 23.40
C GLU A 157 -8.83 22.08 22.02
N LEU A 158 -9.80 21.50 21.28
CA LEU A 158 -9.59 21.00 19.93
C LEU A 158 -9.19 22.10 18.93
N GLU A 159 -9.79 23.28 19.04
CA GLU A 159 -9.46 24.46 18.21
C GLU A 159 -8.07 25.03 18.51
N SER A 160 -7.48 24.67 19.65
CA SER A 160 -6.17 25.18 20.11
C SER A 160 -4.99 24.24 19.82
N LEU A 161 -5.24 23.06 19.24
CA LEU A 161 -4.23 22.12 18.75
C LEU A 161 -3.65 22.58 17.41
#